data_AF-A0AAU7BQ06-F1
#
_entry.id   AF-A0AAU7BQ06-F1
#
_cell.length_a   1.000
_cell.length_b   1.000
_cell.length_c   1.000
_cell.angle_alpha   90.00
_cell.angle_beta   90.00
_cell.angle_gamma   90.00
#
_symmetry.space_group_name_H-M   'P 1'
#
loop_
_entity.id
_entity.type
_entity.pdbx_description
1 polymer ?
#
loop_
_entity_poly.entity_id
_entity_poly.type
_entity_poly.pdbx_seq_one_letter_code
_entity_poly.pdbx_strand_id
1 'polypeptide(L)'
;MFEKLKYLLIELKLIQPSENDIYKWQHTNQVLKIEYALKHGNYKIREFAANALGEIGSHESVPYLLHAINDEIQNVSIAALNALDRIECEDELGKTVIKKRFNWLQKLKEKEEKRRKANSIKKYNIYRWERASKKSFDRVKEQLKKPMR
;
A
#
# COMPACT_ATOMS: atom_id res chain seq x y z
N MET A 1 -27.71 2.06 -18.48
CA MET A 1 -27.35 0.73 -19.02
C MET A 1 -25.85 0.45 -18.91
N PHE A 2 -24.98 1.35 -19.38
CA PHE A 2 -23.51 1.20 -19.29
C PHE A 2 -22.94 1.03 -17.88
N GLU A 3 -23.38 1.81 -16.88
CA GLU A 3 -22.82 1.74 -15.52
C GLU A 3 -23.10 0.38 -14.81
N LYS A 4 -24.27 -0.23 -15.07
CA LYS A 4 -24.58 -1.58 -14.57
C LYS A 4 -23.65 -2.62 -15.19
N LEU A 5 -23.44 -2.56 -16.51
CA LEU A 5 -22.54 -3.46 -17.22
C LEU A 5 -21.09 -3.30 -16.75
N LYS A 6 -20.64 -2.05 -16.59
CA LYS A 6 -19.30 -1.74 -16.08
C LYS A 6 -19.05 -2.33 -14.69
N TYR A 7 -20.01 -2.15 -13.78
CA TYR A 7 -19.89 -2.72 -12.44
C TYR A 7 -19.87 -4.26 -12.46
N LEU A 8 -20.67 -4.89 -13.32
CA LEU A 8 -20.66 -6.35 -13.48
C LEU A 8 -19.29 -6.86 -13.96
N LEU A 9 -18.63 -6.14 -14.88
CA LEU A 9 -17.27 -6.46 -15.30
C LEU A 9 -16.24 -6.32 -14.15
N ILE A 10 -16.47 -5.39 -13.23
CA ILE A 10 -15.65 -5.21 -12.02
C ILE A 10 -15.85 -6.38 -11.03
N GLU A 11 -17.09 -6.84 -10.85
CA GLU A 11 -17.40 -8.01 -10.03
C GLU A 11 -16.80 -9.30 -10.60
N LEU A 12 -16.79 -9.44 -11.93
CA LEU A 12 -16.11 -10.54 -12.62
C LEU A 12 -14.58 -10.41 -12.63
N LYS A 13 -14.02 -9.37 -12.00
CA LYS A 13 -12.58 -9.07 -11.93
C LYS A 13 -11.91 -8.89 -13.29
N LEU A 14 -12.68 -8.52 -14.32
CA LEU A 14 -12.16 -8.23 -15.65
C LEU A 14 -11.59 -6.81 -15.74
N ILE A 15 -12.15 -5.89 -14.95
CA ILE A 15 -11.78 -4.47 -14.90
C ILE A 15 -11.62 -4.03 -13.45
N GLN A 16 -10.70 -3.11 -13.17
CA GLN A 16 -10.53 -2.47 -11.87
C GLN A 16 -11.34 -1.17 -11.78
N PRO A 17 -11.89 -0.79 -10.61
CA PRO A 17 -12.53 0.50 -10.45
C PRO A 17 -11.54 1.63 -10.69
N SER A 18 -12.00 2.74 -11.28
CA SER A 18 -11.23 3.98 -11.36
C SER A 18 -11.62 4.93 -10.21
N GLU A 19 -10.78 5.93 -9.93
CA GLU A 19 -11.07 6.96 -8.92
C GLU A 19 -12.39 7.69 -9.24
N ASN A 20 -12.66 7.95 -10.52
CA ASN A 20 -13.93 8.53 -10.97
C ASN A 20 -15.14 7.65 -10.67
N ASP A 21 -14.98 6.32 -10.64
CA ASP A 21 -16.06 5.41 -10.29
C ASP A 21 -16.39 5.51 -8.81
N ILE A 22 -15.36 5.55 -7.95
CA ILE A 22 -15.52 5.75 -6.50
C ILE A 22 -16.20 7.09 -6.23
N TYR A 23 -15.75 8.17 -6.88
CA TYR A 23 -16.35 9.49 -6.74
C TYR A 23 -17.84 9.48 -7.11
N LYS A 24 -18.20 8.87 -8.25
CA LYS A 24 -19.62 8.72 -8.64
C LYS A 24 -20.43 7.91 -7.63
N TRP A 25 -19.89 6.79 -7.16
CA TRP A 25 -20.57 5.94 -6.18
C TRP A 25 -20.76 6.66 -4.84
N GLN A 26 -19.79 7.49 -4.45
CA GLN A 26 -19.88 8.32 -3.26
C GLN A 26 -21.04 9.32 -3.36
N HIS A 27 -21.14 10.07 -4.47
CA HIS A 27 -22.20 11.06 -4.66
C HIS A 27 -23.60 10.44 -4.79
N THR A 28 -23.66 9.17 -5.17
CA THR A 28 -24.91 8.41 -5.32
C THR A 28 -25.19 7.50 -4.12
N ASN A 29 -24.40 7.59 -3.04
CA ASN A 29 -24.48 6.77 -1.84
C ASN A 29 -24.54 5.25 -2.10
N GLN A 30 -23.78 4.78 -3.10
CA GLN A 30 -23.70 3.35 -3.45
C GLN A 30 -22.66 2.62 -2.57
N VAL A 31 -22.96 2.53 -1.28
CA VAL A 31 -22.06 1.99 -0.23
C VAL A 31 -21.51 0.60 -0.60
N LEU A 32 -22.37 -0.34 -1.01
CA LEU A 32 -21.98 -1.72 -1.36
C LEU A 32 -20.88 -1.78 -2.43
N LYS A 33 -20.90 -0.90 -3.42
CA LYS A 33 -19.90 -0.87 -4.49
C LYS A 33 -18.55 -0.37 -4.00
N ILE A 34 -18.59 0.60 -3.09
CA ILE A 34 -17.39 1.17 -2.48
C ILE A 34 -16.78 0.15 -1.51
N GLU A 35 -17.59 -0.60 -0.76
CA GLU A 35 -17.13 -1.73 0.07
C GLU A 35 -16.47 -2.83 -0.77
N TYR A 36 -17.04 -3.17 -1.92
CA TYR A 36 -16.41 -4.09 -2.87
C TYR A 36 -15.03 -3.56 -3.32
N ALA A 37 -14.96 -2.29 -3.69
CA ALA A 37 -13.71 -1.65 -4.12
C ALA A 37 -12.67 -1.58 -3.00
N LEU A 38 -13.08 -1.37 -1.75
CA LEU A 38 -12.21 -1.40 -0.57
C LEU A 38 -11.56 -2.78 -0.38
N LYS A 39 -12.23 -3.87 -0.77
CA LYS A 39 -11.69 -5.22 -0.61
C LYS A 39 -10.88 -5.70 -1.80
N HIS A 40 -11.30 -5.36 -3.02
CA HIS A 40 -10.79 -5.95 -4.25
C HIS A 40 -10.03 -4.97 -5.16
N GLY A 41 -10.03 -3.69 -4.83
CA GLY A 41 -9.30 -2.66 -5.57
C GLY A 41 -7.79 -2.78 -5.41
N ASN A 42 -7.07 -2.13 -6.32
CA ASN A 42 -5.65 -1.83 -6.12
C ASN A 42 -5.45 -0.92 -4.89
N TYR A 43 -4.22 -0.77 -4.40
CA TYR A 43 -3.96 -0.03 -3.16
C TYR A 43 -4.48 1.43 -3.18
N LYS A 44 -4.39 2.12 -4.33
CA LYS A 44 -4.90 3.49 -4.47
C LYS A 44 -6.42 3.53 -4.37
N ILE A 45 -7.10 2.61 -5.05
CA ILE A 45 -8.55 2.52 -5.06
C ILE A 45 -9.07 2.11 -3.68
N ARG A 46 -8.39 1.22 -2.96
CA ARG A 46 -8.75 0.87 -1.58
C ARG A 46 -8.65 2.08 -0.65
N GLU A 47 -7.57 2.87 -0.78
CA GLU A 47 -7.40 4.11 -0.02
C GLU A 47 -8.52 5.11 -0.31
N PHE A 48 -8.83 5.34 -1.59
CA PHE A 48 -9.94 6.19 -2.01
C PHE A 48 -11.30 5.68 -1.50
N ALA A 49 -11.54 4.36 -1.59
CA ALA A 49 -12.78 3.75 -1.11
C ALA A 49 -12.95 3.93 0.39
N ALA A 50 -11.89 3.75 1.19
CA ALA A 50 -11.94 3.98 2.63
C ALA A 50 -12.31 5.43 2.97
N ASN A 51 -11.67 6.40 2.30
CA ASN A 51 -11.99 7.82 2.50
C ASN A 51 -13.44 8.13 2.12
N ALA A 52 -13.92 7.62 0.98
CA ALA A 52 -15.28 7.82 0.51
C ALA A 52 -16.31 7.25 1.51
N LEU A 53 -16.08 6.07 2.09
CA LEU A 53 -16.96 5.50 3.11
C LEU A 53 -17.00 6.36 4.38
N GLY A 54 -15.86 6.91 4.80
CA GLY A 54 -15.78 7.83 5.93
C GLY A 54 -16.51 9.16 5.69
N GLU A 55 -16.53 9.64 4.45
CA GLU A 55 -17.28 10.84 4.07
C GLU A 55 -18.79 10.60 3.96
N ILE A 56 -19.20 9.39 3.53
CA ILE A 56 -20.60 8.99 3.55
C ILE A 56 -21.12 8.87 4.99
N GLY A 57 -20.27 8.43 5.92
CA GLY A 57 -20.65 8.31 7.33
C GLY A 57 -21.55 7.11 7.63
N SER A 58 -21.63 6.12 6.74
CA SER A 58 -22.49 4.94 6.93
C SER A 58 -21.91 4.01 7.99
N HIS A 59 -22.68 3.78 9.07
CA HIS A 59 -22.30 2.85 10.13
C HIS A 59 -22.26 1.40 9.64
N GLU A 60 -22.99 1.08 8.56
CA GLU A 60 -22.97 -0.26 7.93
C GLU A 60 -21.58 -0.63 7.40
N SER A 61 -20.74 0.36 7.11
CA SER A 61 -19.40 0.16 6.57
C SER A 61 -18.32 -0.07 7.63
N VAL A 62 -18.66 0.06 8.92
CA VAL A 62 -17.72 -0.14 10.04
C VAL A 62 -17.00 -1.50 9.99
N PRO A 63 -17.67 -2.65 9.75
CA PRO A 63 -17.00 -3.95 9.67
C PRO A 63 -15.96 -4.02 8.53
N TYR A 64 -16.27 -3.40 7.39
CA TYR A 64 -15.38 -3.36 6.23
C TYR A 64 -14.16 -2.47 6.47
N LEU A 65 -14.37 -1.31 7.09
CA LEU A 65 -13.29 -0.41 7.49
C LEU A 65 -12.39 -1.04 8.56
N LEU A 66 -12.96 -1.73 9.55
CA LEU A 66 -12.20 -2.47 10.57
C LEU A 66 -11.29 -3.54 9.97
N HIS A 67 -11.75 -4.20 8.89
CA HIS A 67 -10.91 -5.13 8.14
C HIS A 67 -9.77 -4.39 7.40
N ALA A 68 -10.08 -3.25 6.77
CA ALA A 68 -9.11 -2.44 6.03
C ALA A 68 -8.03 -1.77 6.92
N ILE A 69 -8.24 -1.63 8.24
CA ILE A 69 -7.17 -1.19 9.16
C ILE A 69 -5.97 -2.14 9.11
N ASN A 70 -6.20 -3.43 8.85
CA ASN A 70 -5.13 -4.43 8.77
C ASN A 70 -4.52 -4.56 7.37
N ASP A 71 -4.83 -3.65 6.44
CA ASP A 71 -4.25 -3.68 5.10
C ASP A 71 -2.72 -3.59 5.15
N GLU A 72 -2.06 -4.30 4.23
CA GLU A 72 -0.61 -4.31 4.11
C GLU A 72 -0.04 -2.94 3.76
N ILE A 73 -0.84 -2.13 3.06
CA ILE A 73 -0.48 -0.78 2.64
C ILE A 73 -0.87 0.21 3.73
N GLN A 74 0.14 0.86 4.29
CA GLN A 74 0.01 1.83 5.37
C GLN A 74 -1.00 2.95 5.07
N ASN A 75 -1.02 3.47 3.84
CA ASN A 75 -1.96 4.53 3.47
C ASN A 75 -3.43 4.08 3.55
N VAL A 76 -3.73 2.86 3.07
CA VAL A 76 -5.09 2.27 3.13
C VAL A 76 -5.51 2.09 4.59
N SER A 77 -4.62 1.56 5.42
CA SER A 77 -4.87 1.39 6.85
C SER A 77 -5.17 2.72 7.55
N ILE A 78 -4.38 3.76 7.27
CA ILE A 78 -4.57 5.11 7.83
C ILE A 78 -5.91 5.69 7.35
N ALA A 79 -6.25 5.55 6.07
CA ALA A 79 -7.52 6.01 5.52
C ALA A 79 -8.72 5.33 6.20
N ALA A 80 -8.65 4.01 6.40
CA ALA A 80 -9.70 3.25 7.09
C ALA A 80 -9.89 3.69 8.56
N LEU A 81 -8.79 3.98 9.26
CA LEU A 81 -8.82 4.51 10.61
C LEU A 81 -9.45 5.90 10.68
N ASN A 82 -9.04 6.80 9.79
CA ASN A 82 -9.62 8.14 9.72
C ASN A 82 -11.11 8.10 9.37
N ALA A 83 -11.51 7.16 8.51
CA ALA A 83 -12.91 6.95 8.17
C ALA A 83 -13.73 6.48 9.37
N LEU A 84 -13.21 5.55 10.18
CA LEU A 84 -13.87 5.11 11.42
C LEU A 84 -13.99 6.22 12.45
N ASP A 85 -12.93 7.02 12.63
CA ASP A 85 -12.93 8.17 13.55
C ASP A 85 -14.00 9.21 13.18
N ARG A 86 -14.26 9.38 11.87
CA ARG A 86 -15.34 10.24 11.36
C ARG A 86 -16.73 9.66 11.58
N ILE A 87 -16.87 8.34 11.57
CA ILE A 87 -18.16 7.65 11.74
C ILE A 87 -18.55 7.56 13.23
N GLU A 88 -17.59 7.28 14.13
CA GLU A 88 -17.85 6.87 15.51
C GLU A 88 -17.55 7.94 16.58
N CYS A 89 -18.16 9.12 16.46
CA CYS A 89 -18.19 10.08 17.57
C CYS A 89 -19.16 9.60 18.67
N GLU A 90 -18.76 8.64 19.52
CA GLU A 90 -19.00 8.57 21.00
C GLU A 90 -18.89 7.16 21.65
N ASP A 91 -18.74 6.07 20.90
CA ASP A 91 -18.89 4.70 21.44
C ASP A 91 -17.60 3.95 21.86
N GLU A 92 -17.75 2.88 22.68
CA GLU A 92 -16.68 1.94 23.07
C GLU A 92 -15.88 1.38 21.88
N LEU A 93 -16.52 1.33 20.71
CA LEU A 93 -15.93 0.92 19.45
C LEU A 93 -14.72 1.80 19.10
N GLY A 94 -14.81 3.12 19.27
CA GLY A 94 -13.69 4.05 19.08
C GLY A 94 -12.51 3.75 19.99
N LYS A 95 -12.75 3.33 21.25
CA LYS A 95 -11.69 2.89 22.17
C LYS A 95 -10.97 1.64 21.64
N THR A 96 -11.71 0.69 21.07
CA THR A 96 -11.10 -0.51 20.46
C THR A 96 -10.28 -0.19 19.20
N VAL A 97 -10.75 0.78 18.40
CA VAL A 97 -10.05 1.28 17.21
C VAL A 97 -8.73 1.93 17.60
N ILE A 98 -8.72 2.81 18.61
CA ILE A 98 -7.50 3.44 19.16
C ILE A 98 -6.53 2.37 19.69
N LYS A 99 -7.03 1.36 20.40
CA LYS A 99 -6.20 0.26 20.90
C LYS A 99 -5.57 -0.55 19.76
N LYS A 100 -6.34 -0.87 18.71
CA LYS A 100 -5.81 -1.55 17.51
C LYS A 100 -4.75 -0.71 16.80
N ARG A 101 -4.98 0.60 16.63
CA ARG A 101 -4.01 1.57 16.07
C ARG A 101 -2.69 1.55 16.84
N PHE A 102 -2.77 1.65 18.17
CA PHE A 102 -1.60 1.65 19.03
C PHE A 102 -0.79 0.35 18.86
N ASN A 103 -1.44 -0.81 18.91
CA ASN A 103 -0.79 -2.10 18.73
C ASN A 103 -0.14 -2.26 17.34
N TRP A 104 -0.80 -1.77 16.29
CA TRP A 104 -0.24 -1.80 14.93
C TRP A 104 1.01 -0.91 14.80
N LEU A 105 0.99 0.30 15.36
CA LEU A 105 2.16 1.19 15.37
C LEU A 105 3.37 0.56 16.08
N GLN A 106 3.14 -0.16 17.18
CA GLN A 106 4.21 -0.90 17.86
C GLN A 106 4.81 -1.97 16.94
N LYS A 107 3.98 -2.79 16.30
CA LYS A 107 4.44 -3.82 15.35
C LYS A 107 5.25 -3.23 14.19
N LEU A 108 4.85 -2.07 13.66
CA LEU A 108 5.62 -1.40 12.61
C LEU A 108 7.00 -0.94 13.11
N LYS A 109 7.06 -0.27 14.25
CA LYS A 109 8.33 0.17 14.86
C LYS A 109 9.27 -1.01 15.08
N GLU A 110 8.75 -2.13 15.60
CA GLU A 110 9.52 -3.35 15.77
C GLU A 110 10.06 -3.90 14.44
N LYS A 111 9.23 -3.90 13.37
CA LYS A 111 9.64 -4.37 12.04
C LYS A 111 10.71 -3.48 11.43
N GLU A 112 10.58 -2.17 11.55
CA GLU A 112 11.59 -1.20 11.10
C GLU A 112 12.89 -1.33 11.89
N GLU A 113 12.81 -1.49 13.20
CA GLU A 113 13.99 -1.67 14.04
C GLU A 113 14.72 -2.97 13.74
N LYS A 114 13.98 -4.08 13.52
CA LYS A 114 14.56 -5.34 13.01
C LYS A 114 15.24 -5.15 11.66
N ARG A 115 14.64 -4.40 10.73
CA ARG A 115 15.25 -4.06 9.43
C ARG A 115 16.52 -3.22 9.59
N ARG A 116 16.51 -2.22 10.48
CA ARG A 116 17.68 -1.39 10.78
C ARG A 116 18.82 -2.22 11.37
N LYS A 117 18.54 -3.08 12.36
CA LYS A 117 19.50 -4.03 12.93
C LYS A 117 20.05 -4.98 11.87
N ALA A 118 19.20 -5.53 11.01
CA ALA A 118 19.64 -6.39 9.91
C ALA A 118 20.52 -5.65 8.90
N ASN A 119 20.20 -4.38 8.59
CA ASN A 119 20.99 -3.56 7.67
C ASN A 119 22.30 -3.06 8.29
N SER A 120 22.36 -2.81 9.61
CA SER A 120 23.61 -2.44 10.29
C SER A 120 24.61 -3.60 10.32
N ILE A 121 24.12 -4.84 10.31
CA ILE A 121 24.95 -6.05 10.25
C ILE A 121 25.47 -6.29 8.81
N LYS A 122 24.76 -5.82 7.78
CA LYS A 122 25.19 -5.94 6.38
C LYS A 122 26.38 -5.01 6.09
N LYS A 123 27.58 -5.58 6.04
CA LYS A 123 28.76 -4.93 5.46
C LYS A 123 28.72 -5.05 3.94
N TYR A 124 28.72 -3.93 3.24
CA TYR A 124 28.97 -3.90 1.81
C TYR A 124 30.46 -3.74 1.58
N ASN A 125 31.06 -4.63 0.78
CA ASN A 125 32.40 -4.42 0.26
C ASN A 125 32.32 -3.27 -0.74
N ILE A 126 32.75 -2.08 -0.33
CA ILE A 126 32.92 -0.94 -1.22
C ILE A 126 34.21 -1.20 -2.00
N TYR A 127 34.07 -1.80 -3.18
CA TYR A 127 35.20 -1.98 -4.09
C TYR A 127 35.69 -0.60 -4.55
N ARG A 128 36.82 -0.16 -3.99
CA ARG A 128 37.52 1.03 -4.46
C ARG A 128 38.27 0.64 -5.72
N TRP A 129 37.68 0.92 -6.88
CA TRP A 129 38.39 0.82 -8.15
C TRP A 129 39.48 1.90 -8.16
N GLU A 130 40.71 1.51 -7.82
CA GLU A 130 41.85 2.34 -8.16
C GLU A 130 41.91 2.47 -9.68
N ARG A 131 42.14 3.69 -10.20
CA ARG A 131 42.42 3.87 -11.62
C ARG A 131 43.53 2.89 -11.97
N ALA A 132 43.26 1.98 -12.90
CA ALA A 132 44.23 1.01 -13.37
C ALA A 132 45.57 1.72 -13.59
N SER A 133 46.59 1.34 -12.82
CA SER A 133 47.94 1.86 -13.04
C SER A 133 48.29 1.67 -14.52
N LYS A 134 49.07 2.57 -15.11
CA LYS A 134 49.49 2.46 -16.52
C LYS A 134 50.06 1.07 -16.83
N LYS A 135 50.80 0.49 -15.86
CA LYS A 135 51.33 -0.87 -15.88
C LYS A 135 50.26 -1.98 -15.99
N SER A 136 49.09 -1.81 -15.36
CA SER A 136 47.97 -2.74 -15.50
C SER A 136 47.23 -2.58 -16.84
N PHE A 137 47.09 -1.35 -17.34
CA PHE A 137 46.50 -1.10 -18.65
C PHE A 137 47.36 -1.68 -19.78
N ASP A 138 48.68 -1.49 -19.70
CA ASP A 138 49.63 -2.00 -20.70
C ASP A 138 49.66 -3.54 -20.71
N ARG A 139 49.58 -4.21 -19.55
CA ARG A 139 49.45 -5.67 -19.46
C ARG A 139 48.17 -6.19 -20.11
N VAL A 140 47.03 -5.55 -19.87
CA VAL A 140 45.75 -5.95 -20.48
C VAL A 140 45.81 -5.76 -22.00
N LYS A 141 46.43 -4.66 -22.46
CA LYS A 141 46.64 -4.40 -23.88
C LYS A 141 47.56 -5.44 -24.54
N GLU A 142 48.60 -5.91 -23.85
CA GLU A 142 49.45 -7.01 -24.31
C GLU A 142 48.71 -8.36 -24.37
N GLN A 143 47.82 -8.65 -23.42
CA GLN A 143 47.02 -9.87 -23.44
C GLN A 143 46.01 -9.90 -24.59
N LEU A 144 45.39 -8.76 -24.90
CA LEU A 144 44.45 -8.64 -26.02
C LEU A 144 45.11 -8.71 -27.40
N LYS A 145 46.43 -8.50 -27.48
CA LYS A 145 47.21 -8.67 -28.72
C LYS A 145 47.55 -10.14 -29.00
N LYS A 146 47.38 -11.04 -28.04
CA LYS A 146 47.62 -12.47 -28.27
C LYS A 146 46.44 -13.03 -29.06
N PRO A 147 46.67 -13.77 -30.16
CA PRO A 147 45.59 -14.43 -30.86
C PRO A 147 44.88 -15.37 -29.89
N MET A 148 43.55 -15.34 -29.90
CA MET A 148 42.76 -16.30 -29.12
C MET A 148 43.11 -17.70 -29.62
N ARG A 149 43.49 -18.57 -28.68
CA ARG A 149 43.87 -19.95 -28.97
C ARG A 149 42.64 -20.83 -29.14
#